data_AF-A0A923XNU9-F1
#
_entry.id   AF-A0A923XNU9-F1
#
_cell.length_a   1.000
_cell.length_b   1.000
_cell.length_c   1.000
_cell.angle_alpha   90.00
_cell.angle_beta   90.00
_cell.angle_gamma   90.00
#
_symmetry.space_group_name_H-M   'P 1'
#
loop_
_entity.id
_entity.type
_entity.pdbx_description
1 polymer ?
#
loop_
_entity_poly.entity_id
_entity_poly.type
_entity_poly.pdbx_seq_one_letter_code
_entity_poly.pdbx_strand_id
1 'polypeptide(L)'
;MINKKLSFSLLVTLTLVSFSACGSNDSANAPIPNVSASPTTNTNNDEVLQKLDQIAQDLAGVKTKINDLGTITSSTTTVGIKPTKTPVDVKGTKPISSSTPAPVVDNKDKYRKVLDNIISTINSANYMQADVDKFERHLDDGKTSTNKLIMYAKKGGLVKIESIDSSIAANIGVKLSYNSGDAVGKVKIRPSGALSLITTSLDKTDKRISTYNGYILDEIDMFGMAKRFADPGYVAELAGKTKVGNDDVYILKVTHKTQNTLDPRIKYEYIGFEPKTFYIRLWQAFDDPQKDAFFNMTLNSFKILDNIPDSNFSV
;
A
#
# COMPACT_ATOMS: atom_id res chain seq x y z
N MET A 1 22.03 18.61 50.26
CA MET A 1 21.07 17.70 49.59
C MET A 1 21.30 17.79 48.10
N ILE A 2 21.76 16.69 47.49
CA ILE A 2 22.30 16.62 46.13
C ILE A 2 21.16 16.21 45.18
N ASN A 3 20.80 17.09 44.24
CA ASN A 3 19.92 16.77 43.11
C ASN A 3 20.74 16.04 42.03
N LYS A 4 20.62 14.71 41.96
CA LYS A 4 21.14 13.94 40.83
C LYS A 4 20.15 14.01 39.66
N LYS A 5 20.52 14.76 38.62
CA LYS A 5 19.95 14.62 37.27
C LYS A 5 20.42 13.28 36.70
N LEU A 6 19.50 12.35 36.48
CA LEU A 6 19.74 11.20 35.59
C LEU A 6 19.57 11.69 34.15
N SER A 7 20.68 11.88 33.44
CA SER A 7 20.68 11.94 31.98
C SER A 7 20.77 10.52 31.43
N PHE A 8 19.65 9.98 30.95
CA PHE A 8 19.64 8.77 30.14
C PHE A 8 19.99 9.15 28.70
N SER A 9 21.25 8.97 28.32
CA SER A 9 21.67 9.00 26.91
C SER A 9 21.42 7.60 26.34
N LEU A 10 20.30 7.41 25.64
CA LEU A 10 20.04 6.19 24.88
C LEU A 10 20.40 6.45 23.41
N LEU A 11 21.67 6.21 23.09
CA LEU A 11 22.16 6.15 21.72
C LEU A 11 21.60 4.85 21.09
N VAL A 12 20.55 4.96 20.29
CA VAL A 12 20.18 3.90 19.34
C VAL A 12 20.65 4.36 17.96
N THR A 13 21.85 3.94 17.62
CA THR A 13 22.42 4.05 16.28
C THR A 13 21.64 3.12 15.37
N LEU A 14 20.71 3.67 14.58
CA LEU A 14 20.09 2.96 13.47
C LEU A 14 21.08 2.98 12.30
N THR A 15 21.93 1.96 12.22
CA THR A 15 22.95 1.84 11.17
C THR A 15 22.29 1.56 9.82
N LEU A 16 22.15 2.61 9.00
CA LEU A 16 22.13 2.51 7.54
C LEU A 16 23.56 2.31 7.04
N VAL A 17 23.87 1.16 6.43
CA VAL A 17 24.93 1.01 5.41
C VAL A 17 24.44 -0.12 4.49
N SER A 18 24.28 0.07 3.19
CA SER A 18 25.42 0.19 2.27
C SER A 18 25.13 1.03 1.01
N PHE A 19 25.88 2.12 0.86
CA PHE A 19 26.33 2.64 -0.43
C PHE A 19 27.81 2.27 -0.60
N SER A 20 28.12 1.58 -1.70
CA SER A 20 29.48 1.38 -2.17
C SER A 20 29.97 2.66 -2.85
N ALA A 21 30.95 3.32 -2.24
CA ALA A 21 31.82 4.29 -2.90
C ALA A 21 33.26 3.99 -2.43
N CYS A 22 34.04 3.36 -3.31
CA CYS A 22 35.45 3.10 -3.08
C CYS A 22 36.23 4.35 -3.50
N GLY A 23 36.64 5.14 -2.52
CA GLY A 23 37.65 6.18 -2.64
C GLY A 23 38.71 5.91 -1.58
N SER A 24 39.88 5.46 -2.02
CA SER A 24 41.06 5.18 -1.22
C SER A 24 41.71 6.48 -0.72
N ASN A 25 42.06 6.53 0.56
CA ASN A 25 43.36 7.07 0.99
C ASN A 25 43.69 6.65 2.44
N ASP A 26 44.98 6.40 2.61
CA ASP A 26 45.67 5.87 3.77
C ASP A 26 45.55 6.73 5.03
N SER A 27 45.58 6.09 6.22
CA SER A 27 46.75 6.15 7.11
C SER A 27 46.42 5.91 8.60
N ALA A 28 47.38 5.20 9.21
CA ALA A 28 47.87 5.32 10.60
C ALA A 28 47.21 4.49 11.73
N ASN A 29 47.95 3.43 12.07
CA ASN A 29 47.97 2.63 13.29
C ASN A 29 47.82 3.41 14.61
N ALA A 30 47.00 2.86 15.51
CA ALA A 30 47.18 2.97 16.96
C ALA A 30 46.97 1.58 17.61
N PRO A 31 47.79 1.18 18.60
CA PRO A 31 47.71 -0.15 19.20
C PRO A 31 46.54 -0.27 20.20
N ILE A 32 45.86 -1.43 20.14
CA ILE A 32 44.73 -1.80 21.00
C ILE A 32 45.25 -2.45 22.30
N PRO A 33 44.75 -2.06 23.49
CA PRO A 33 45.11 -2.72 24.75
C PRO A 33 44.44 -4.10 24.87
N ASN A 34 45.23 -5.08 25.29
CA ASN A 34 44.83 -6.46 25.54
C ASN A 34 44.02 -6.56 26.84
N VAL A 35 42.74 -6.93 26.75
CA VAL A 35 41.86 -7.14 27.92
C VAL A 35 41.46 -8.61 27.96
N SER A 36 41.92 -9.31 29.00
CA SER A 36 41.58 -10.70 29.27
C SER A 36 40.10 -10.81 29.68
N ALA A 37 39.32 -11.58 28.92
CA ALA A 37 37.92 -11.86 29.21
C ALA A 37 37.79 -13.13 30.06
N SER A 38 37.13 -13.03 31.22
CA SER A 38 36.61 -14.19 31.95
C SER A 38 35.30 -14.66 31.31
N PRO A 39 35.03 -15.98 31.22
CA PRO A 39 33.84 -16.50 30.59
C PRO A 39 32.62 -16.36 31.51
N THR A 40 31.67 -15.51 31.12
CA THR A 40 30.30 -15.55 31.64
C THR A 40 29.47 -16.47 30.75
N THR A 41 29.01 -17.59 31.32
CA THR A 41 28.07 -18.51 30.69
C THR A 41 26.73 -17.81 30.49
N ASN A 42 26.37 -17.59 29.23
CA ASN A 42 25.21 -16.82 28.82
C ASN A 42 24.07 -17.79 28.46
N THR A 43 23.23 -18.13 29.44
CA THR A 43 22.09 -19.06 29.35
C THR A 43 21.02 -18.69 28.31
N ASN A 44 21.07 -17.47 27.74
CA ASN A 44 20.07 -17.01 26.76
C ASN A 44 20.31 -17.54 25.34
N ASN A 45 21.50 -18.03 25.01
CA ASN A 45 21.79 -18.54 23.67
C ASN A 45 21.26 -19.96 23.45
N ASP A 46 21.20 -20.77 24.52
CA ASP A 46 20.71 -22.15 24.45
C ASP A 46 19.19 -22.21 24.21
N GLU A 47 18.44 -21.25 24.73
CA GLU A 47 17.00 -21.14 24.51
C GLU A 47 16.64 -20.71 23.07
N VAL A 48 17.52 -19.91 22.44
CA VAL A 48 17.37 -19.53 21.03
C VAL A 48 17.68 -20.73 20.11
N LEU A 49 18.71 -21.50 20.42
CA LEU A 49 19.05 -22.72 19.68
C LEU A 49 17.93 -23.77 19.76
N GLN A 50 17.34 -23.99 20.94
CA GLN A 50 16.19 -24.90 21.07
C GLN A 50 14.96 -24.46 20.27
N LYS A 51 14.68 -23.14 20.20
CA LYS A 51 13.58 -22.62 19.38
C LYS A 51 13.83 -22.80 17.89
N LEU A 52 15.07 -22.71 17.43
CA LEU A 52 15.43 -22.96 16.03
C LEU A 52 15.26 -24.44 15.64
N ASP A 53 15.63 -25.36 16.52
CA ASP A 53 15.44 -26.80 16.28
C ASP A 53 13.95 -27.17 16.22
N GLN A 54 13.11 -26.56 17.08
CA GLN A 54 11.65 -26.77 17.04
C GLN A 54 11.04 -26.29 15.71
N ILE A 55 11.45 -25.12 15.21
CA ILE A 55 10.98 -24.58 13.92
C ILE A 55 11.37 -25.51 12.76
N ALA A 56 12.57 -26.08 12.79
CA ALA A 56 13.02 -27.03 11.77
C ALA A 56 12.17 -28.32 11.76
N GLN A 57 11.80 -28.83 12.94
CA GLN A 57 10.92 -29.99 13.07
C GLN A 57 9.50 -29.69 12.59
N ASP A 58 8.96 -28.52 12.93
CA ASP A 58 7.62 -28.09 12.50
C ASP A 58 7.54 -27.94 10.96
N LEU A 59 8.59 -27.41 10.32
CA LEU A 59 8.68 -27.32 8.86
C LEU A 59 8.71 -28.69 8.18
N ALA A 60 9.44 -29.65 8.76
CA ALA A 60 9.47 -31.02 8.24
C ALA A 60 8.07 -31.66 8.28
N GLY A 61 7.31 -31.43 9.35
CA GLY A 61 5.93 -31.90 9.48
C GLY A 61 4.97 -31.32 8.44
N VAL A 62 5.14 -30.04 8.07
CA VAL A 62 4.33 -29.39 7.01
C VAL A 62 4.62 -29.99 5.64
N LYS A 63 5.90 -30.28 5.34
CA LYS A 63 6.30 -30.86 4.06
C LYS A 63 5.72 -32.27 3.85
N THR A 64 5.64 -33.07 4.92
CA THR A 64 4.99 -34.38 4.88
C THR A 64 3.49 -34.25 4.60
N LYS A 65 2.80 -33.32 5.27
CA LYS A 65 1.36 -33.06 5.05
C LYS A 65 1.03 -32.59 3.62
N ILE A 66 1.94 -31.88 2.96
CA ILE A 66 1.77 -31.45 1.56
C ILE A 66 1.92 -32.64 0.60
N ASN A 67 2.81 -33.59 0.90
CA ASN A 67 2.96 -34.80 0.09
C ASN A 67 1.78 -35.77 0.25
N ASP A 68 1.13 -35.77 1.41
CA ASP A 68 -0.07 -36.59 1.68
C ASP A 68 -1.35 -36.04 1.03
N LEU A 69 -1.32 -34.82 0.47
CA LEU A 69 -2.47 -34.17 -0.17
C LEU A 69 -2.78 -34.64 -1.60
N GLY A 70 -2.03 -35.60 -2.14
CA GLY A 70 -2.43 -36.39 -3.31
C GLY A 70 -2.48 -35.64 -4.65
N THR A 71 -2.12 -36.35 -5.72
CA THR A 71 -2.09 -35.83 -7.09
C THR A 71 -3.51 -35.60 -7.61
N ILE A 72 -3.93 -34.34 -7.70
CA ILE A 72 -5.23 -33.97 -8.31
C ILE A 72 -5.15 -34.30 -9.80
N THR A 73 -5.81 -35.38 -10.20
CA THR A 73 -5.90 -35.83 -11.60
C THR A 73 -7.11 -35.15 -12.24
N SER A 74 -6.87 -34.09 -13.01
CA SER A 74 -7.91 -33.41 -13.79
C SER A 74 -8.42 -34.32 -14.90
N SER A 75 -9.68 -34.75 -14.79
CA SER A 75 -10.37 -35.53 -15.82
C SER A 75 -11.09 -34.58 -16.77
N THR A 76 -10.59 -34.43 -18.00
CA THR A 76 -11.24 -33.64 -19.05
C THR A 76 -12.21 -34.54 -19.82
N THR A 77 -13.51 -34.31 -19.66
CA THR A 77 -14.56 -35.00 -20.43
C THR A 77 -14.75 -34.31 -21.78
N THR A 78 -14.25 -34.92 -22.86
CA THR A 78 -14.52 -34.51 -24.24
C THR A 78 -15.89 -35.04 -24.70
N VAL A 79 -16.86 -34.14 -24.88
CA VAL A 79 -18.15 -34.46 -25.51
C VAL A 79 -17.99 -34.33 -27.02
N GLY A 80 -18.08 -35.45 -27.74
CA GLY A 80 -18.06 -35.51 -29.19
C GLY A 80 -19.38 -35.06 -29.79
N ILE A 81 -19.35 -34.01 -30.61
CA ILE A 81 -20.51 -33.56 -31.41
C ILE A 81 -20.33 -34.09 -32.84
N LYS A 82 -21.29 -34.91 -33.26
CA LYS A 82 -21.40 -35.52 -34.59
C LYS A 82 -21.86 -34.46 -35.61
N PRO A 83 -21.21 -34.30 -36.77
CA PRO A 83 -21.64 -33.32 -37.77
C PRO A 83 -22.78 -33.88 -38.65
N THR A 84 -23.93 -33.22 -38.62
CA THR A 84 -25.04 -33.43 -39.56
C THR A 84 -24.90 -32.42 -40.71
N LYS A 85 -24.69 -32.92 -41.93
CA LYS A 85 -24.68 -32.11 -43.16
C LYS A 85 -26.11 -31.79 -43.57
N THR A 86 -26.46 -30.51 -43.59
CA THR A 86 -27.62 -30.00 -44.34
C THR A 86 -27.11 -28.98 -45.35
N PRO A 87 -27.40 -29.11 -46.66
CA PRO A 87 -27.02 -28.11 -47.65
C PRO A 87 -27.97 -26.91 -47.53
N VAL A 88 -27.42 -25.70 -47.34
CA VAL A 88 -28.18 -24.45 -47.45
C VAL A 88 -27.74 -23.74 -48.72
N ASP A 89 -28.74 -23.46 -49.55
CA ASP A 89 -28.67 -22.80 -50.85
C ASP A 89 -28.22 -21.33 -50.67
N VAL A 90 -27.14 -20.94 -51.35
CA VAL A 90 -26.53 -19.59 -51.22
C VAL A 90 -27.18 -18.66 -52.23
N LYS A 91 -28.10 -17.82 -51.76
CA LYS A 91 -28.68 -16.72 -52.55
C LYS A 91 -28.04 -15.38 -52.14
N GLY A 92 -27.21 -14.86 -53.06
CA GLY A 92 -26.65 -13.51 -53.19
C GLY A 92 -26.65 -12.55 -51.99
N THR A 93 -25.47 -12.35 -51.39
CA THR A 93 -25.21 -11.29 -50.41
C THR A 93 -24.72 -10.02 -51.10
N LYS A 94 -25.44 -8.92 -50.91
CA LYS A 94 -25.06 -7.54 -51.30
C LYS A 94 -23.76 -7.11 -50.59
N PRO A 95 -22.96 -6.18 -51.17
CA PRO A 95 -21.74 -5.70 -50.53
C PRO A 95 -22.07 -5.00 -49.21
N ILE A 96 -21.40 -5.42 -48.13
CA ILE A 96 -21.45 -4.76 -46.83
C ILE A 96 -20.76 -3.41 -46.97
N SER A 97 -21.55 -2.35 -46.87
CA SER A 97 -21.07 -0.97 -46.75
C SER A 97 -20.20 -0.86 -45.52
N SER A 98 -18.95 -0.42 -45.70
CA SER A 98 -18.01 -0.09 -44.65
C SER A 98 -18.56 1.08 -43.84
N SER A 99 -19.21 0.78 -42.72
CA SER A 99 -19.61 1.80 -41.75
C SER A 99 -18.35 2.38 -41.10
N THR A 100 -18.08 3.65 -41.40
CA THR A 100 -17.12 4.50 -40.69
C THR A 100 -17.32 4.37 -39.17
N PRO A 101 -16.26 4.23 -38.36
CA PRO A 101 -16.39 4.19 -36.90
C PRO A 101 -17.12 5.46 -36.42
N ALA A 102 -18.15 5.29 -35.59
CA ALA A 102 -18.83 6.42 -34.98
C ALA A 102 -17.80 7.27 -34.20
N PRO A 103 -17.91 8.62 -34.26
CA PRO A 103 -17.03 9.49 -33.51
C PRO A 103 -17.15 9.18 -32.01
N VAL A 104 -16.01 9.00 -31.35
CA VAL A 104 -15.93 8.85 -29.89
C VAL A 104 -16.48 10.14 -29.28
N VAL A 105 -17.70 10.07 -28.75
CA VAL A 105 -18.31 11.19 -28.02
C VAL A 105 -17.46 11.44 -26.78
N ASP A 106 -16.81 12.60 -26.73
CA ASP A 106 -15.93 13.01 -25.63
C ASP A 106 -16.77 13.24 -24.35
N ASN A 107 -17.02 12.18 -23.60
CA ASN A 107 -17.79 12.16 -22.35
C ASN A 107 -16.95 12.54 -21.11
N LYS A 108 -15.80 13.21 -21.28
CA LYS A 108 -14.89 13.58 -20.18
C LYS A 108 -15.59 14.37 -19.07
N ASP A 109 -16.53 15.24 -19.42
CA ASP A 109 -17.26 16.05 -18.43
C ASP A 109 -18.20 15.22 -17.55
N LYS A 110 -18.72 14.10 -18.07
CA LYS A 110 -19.62 13.21 -17.31
C LYS A 110 -18.88 12.53 -16.17
N TYR A 111 -17.71 11.95 -16.46
CA TYR A 111 -16.95 11.20 -15.46
C TYR A 111 -16.13 12.10 -14.54
N ARG A 112 -15.84 13.34 -14.94
CA ARG A 112 -15.36 14.36 -14.02
C ARG A 112 -16.34 14.60 -12.86
N LYS A 113 -17.65 14.72 -13.14
CA LYS A 113 -18.66 14.84 -12.07
C LYS A 113 -18.68 13.65 -11.12
N VAL A 114 -18.40 12.44 -11.62
CA VAL A 114 -18.29 11.24 -10.77
C VAL A 114 -17.06 11.36 -9.85
N LEU A 115 -15.93 11.80 -10.38
CA LEU A 115 -14.73 12.08 -9.57
C LEU A 115 -15.02 13.17 -8.51
N ASP A 116 -15.73 14.23 -8.88
CA ASP A 116 -16.12 15.29 -7.95
C ASP A 116 -17.06 14.77 -6.82
N ASN A 117 -17.96 13.82 -7.12
CA ASN A 117 -18.78 13.17 -6.09
C ASN A 117 -17.95 12.32 -5.12
N ILE A 118 -16.92 11.62 -5.61
CA ILE A 118 -15.98 10.87 -4.76
C ILE A 118 -15.23 11.83 -3.83
N ILE A 119 -14.70 12.93 -4.38
CA ILE A 119 -14.02 13.99 -3.63
C ILE A 119 -14.96 14.59 -2.57
N SER A 120 -16.21 14.90 -2.96
CA SER A 120 -17.24 15.43 -2.06
C SER A 120 -17.57 14.45 -0.94
N THR A 121 -17.65 13.15 -1.24
CA THR A 121 -17.90 12.10 -0.24
C THR A 121 -16.80 12.05 0.82
N ILE A 122 -15.53 12.13 0.41
CA ILE A 122 -14.39 12.19 1.35
C ILE A 122 -14.43 13.46 2.19
N ASN A 123 -14.63 14.62 1.56
CA ASN A 123 -14.56 15.92 2.23
C ASN A 123 -15.76 16.18 3.17
N SER A 124 -16.90 15.54 2.91
CA SER A 124 -18.10 15.66 3.75
C SER A 124 -18.14 14.66 4.91
N ALA A 125 -17.35 13.59 4.86
CA ALA A 125 -17.31 12.58 5.90
C ALA A 125 -16.83 13.16 7.24
N ASN A 126 -17.61 12.94 8.30
CA ASN A 126 -17.19 13.31 9.66
C ASN A 126 -16.11 12.36 10.18
N TYR A 127 -16.32 11.06 9.97
CA TYR A 127 -15.38 10.02 10.33
C TYR A 127 -15.33 8.96 9.24
N MET A 128 -14.13 8.47 8.96
CA MET A 128 -13.87 7.38 8.03
C MET A 128 -13.05 6.31 8.72
N GLN A 129 -13.38 5.05 8.45
CA GLN A 129 -12.58 3.89 8.83
C GLN A 129 -12.39 3.01 7.60
N ALA A 130 -11.17 2.53 7.38
CA ALA A 130 -10.85 1.63 6.29
C ALA A 130 -9.92 0.49 6.73
N ASP A 131 -10.17 -0.71 6.22
CA ASP A 131 -9.23 -1.83 6.27
C ASP A 131 -8.55 -1.91 4.90
N VAL A 132 -7.22 -1.80 4.86
CA VAL A 132 -6.48 -1.52 3.63
C VAL A 132 -5.37 -2.54 3.40
N ASP A 133 -5.36 -3.16 2.23
CA ASP A 133 -4.20 -3.86 1.70
C ASP A 133 -3.43 -2.91 0.77
N LYS A 134 -2.23 -2.53 1.20
CA LYS A 134 -1.31 -1.68 0.44
C LYS A 134 -0.20 -2.52 -0.16
N PHE A 135 0.05 -2.34 -1.45
CA PHE A 135 1.22 -2.82 -2.17
C PHE A 135 1.94 -1.63 -2.81
N GLU A 136 3.26 -1.67 -2.80
CA GLU A 136 4.08 -0.70 -3.48
C GLU A 136 5.36 -1.33 -4.01
N ARG A 137 5.68 -1.06 -5.27
CA ARG A 137 6.93 -1.37 -5.95
C ARG A 137 7.72 -0.08 -6.14
N HIS A 138 8.95 -0.05 -5.68
CA HIS A 138 9.88 1.04 -5.93
C HIS A 138 10.20 1.11 -7.42
N LEU A 139 10.05 2.29 -8.02
CA LEU A 139 10.18 2.45 -9.47
C LEU A 139 11.62 2.27 -9.98
N ASP A 140 12.61 2.62 -9.16
CA ASP A 140 14.02 2.56 -9.59
C ASP A 140 14.68 1.18 -9.40
N ASP A 141 14.45 0.50 -8.26
CA ASP A 141 15.12 -0.78 -7.95
C ASP A 141 14.18 -2.00 -7.95
N GLY A 142 12.88 -1.79 -8.17
CA GLY A 142 11.89 -2.87 -8.26
C GLY A 142 11.55 -3.55 -6.93
N LYS A 143 12.13 -3.13 -5.80
CA LYS A 143 11.79 -3.70 -4.49
C LYS A 143 10.33 -3.45 -4.16
N THR A 144 9.71 -4.42 -3.49
CA THR A 144 8.28 -4.35 -3.16
C THR A 144 8.08 -4.28 -1.64
N SER A 145 6.98 -3.65 -1.24
CA SER A 145 6.45 -3.69 0.11
C SER A 145 4.96 -3.98 0.08
N THR A 146 4.51 -4.79 1.03
CA THR A 146 3.10 -5.02 1.31
C THR A 146 2.81 -4.64 2.75
N ASN A 147 1.63 -4.07 3.00
CA ASN A 147 1.15 -3.73 4.33
C ASN A 147 -0.35 -3.97 4.42
N LYS A 148 -0.82 -4.49 5.56
CA LYS A 148 -2.22 -4.47 5.94
C LYS A 148 -2.42 -3.41 7.00
N LEU A 149 -3.30 -2.47 6.76
CA LEU A 149 -3.47 -1.28 7.58
C LEU A 149 -4.92 -1.17 8.05
N ILE A 150 -5.11 -0.59 9.24
CA ILE A 150 -6.38 0.02 9.62
C ILE A 150 -6.17 1.52 9.63
N MET A 151 -6.96 2.23 8.82
CA MET A 151 -6.91 3.68 8.71
C MET A 151 -8.16 4.28 9.36
N TYR A 152 -7.94 5.29 10.18
CA TYR A 152 -8.99 6.15 10.72
C TYR A 152 -8.73 7.57 10.26
N ALA A 153 -9.78 8.28 9.91
CA ALA A 153 -9.71 9.69 9.55
C ALA A 153 -10.92 10.41 10.13
N LYS A 154 -10.74 11.64 10.60
CA LYS A 154 -11.84 12.52 11.00
C LYS A 154 -11.74 13.88 10.33
N LYS A 155 -12.90 14.51 10.19
CA LYS A 155 -13.04 15.87 9.68
C LYS A 155 -12.11 16.83 10.43
N GLY A 156 -11.48 17.73 9.69
CA GLY A 156 -10.37 18.55 10.18
C GLY A 156 -8.98 17.94 9.91
N GLY A 157 -8.93 16.78 9.24
CA GLY A 157 -7.71 16.21 8.67
C GLY A 157 -6.96 15.25 9.58
N LEU A 158 -7.39 15.00 10.82
CA LEU A 158 -6.67 14.07 11.70
C LEU A 158 -6.81 12.64 11.19
N VAL A 159 -5.67 12.04 10.83
CA VAL A 159 -5.52 10.67 10.37
C VAL A 159 -4.77 9.85 11.42
N LYS A 160 -5.15 8.59 11.53
CA LYS A 160 -4.41 7.56 12.23
C LYS A 160 -4.28 6.32 11.36
N ILE A 161 -3.09 5.73 11.36
CA ILE A 161 -2.80 4.48 10.66
C ILE A 161 -2.26 3.49 11.68
N GLU A 162 -2.82 2.28 11.69
CA GLU A 162 -2.28 1.14 12.42
C GLU A 162 -1.83 0.08 11.42
N SER A 163 -0.55 -0.30 11.45
CA SER A 163 -0.03 -1.38 10.63
C SER A 163 -0.27 -2.71 11.32
N ILE A 164 -1.12 -3.56 10.74
CA ILE A 164 -1.51 -4.86 11.29
C ILE A 164 -0.55 -5.94 10.83
N ASP A 165 -0.10 -5.85 9.58
CA ASP A 165 0.82 -6.80 8.96
C ASP A 165 1.69 -6.06 7.94
N SER A 166 2.91 -6.54 7.72
CA SER A 166 3.85 -5.92 6.79
C SER A 166 4.93 -6.89 6.35
N SER A 167 5.31 -6.80 5.07
CA SER A 167 6.54 -7.40 4.55
C SER A 167 7.82 -6.93 5.27
N ILE A 168 7.76 -5.81 5.99
CA ILE A 168 8.86 -5.29 6.81
C ILE A 168 8.50 -5.52 8.28
N ALA A 169 9.16 -6.50 8.92
CA ALA A 169 8.82 -6.93 10.28
C ALA A 169 8.77 -5.78 11.31
N ALA A 170 9.67 -4.79 11.18
CA ALA A 170 9.72 -3.61 12.06
C ALA A 170 8.47 -2.72 11.98
N ASN A 171 7.67 -2.82 10.92
CA ASN A 171 6.47 -2.03 10.72
C ASN A 171 5.21 -2.70 11.30
N ILE A 172 5.26 -3.98 11.67
CA ILE A 172 4.11 -4.68 12.23
C ILE A 172 3.77 -4.09 13.60
N GLY A 173 2.52 -3.69 13.81
CA GLY A 173 2.01 -3.09 15.04
C GLY A 173 2.32 -1.61 15.22
N VAL A 174 3.00 -0.97 14.26
CA VAL A 174 3.29 0.47 14.34
C VAL A 174 2.00 1.28 14.23
N LYS A 175 1.88 2.32 15.07
CA LYS A 175 0.77 3.27 15.05
C LYS A 175 1.28 4.67 14.73
N LEU A 176 0.60 5.35 13.82
CA LEU A 176 0.92 6.69 13.34
C LEU A 176 -0.29 7.58 13.49
N SER A 177 -0.12 8.84 13.88
CA SER A 177 -1.17 9.86 13.79
C SER A 177 -0.61 11.23 13.41
N TYR A 178 -1.34 11.93 12.53
CA TYR A 178 -0.95 13.19 11.94
C TYR A 178 -2.17 13.93 11.40
N ASN A 179 -2.08 15.24 11.17
CA ASN A 179 -3.13 16.00 10.48
C ASN A 179 -2.82 16.08 8.99
N SER A 180 -3.58 15.41 8.15
CA SER A 180 -3.51 15.51 6.70
C SER A 180 -3.88 16.91 6.18
N GLY A 181 -3.33 17.28 5.02
CA GLY A 181 -3.64 18.51 4.31
C GLY A 181 -2.51 19.55 4.33
N ASP A 182 -1.55 19.41 5.25
CA ASP A 182 -0.39 20.28 5.42
C ASP A 182 0.92 19.48 5.29
N ALA A 183 1.69 19.70 4.23
CA ALA A 183 2.97 19.00 4.03
C ALA A 183 3.99 19.28 5.17
N VAL A 184 3.77 20.36 5.91
CA VAL A 184 4.57 20.73 7.09
C VAL A 184 3.88 20.21 8.34
N GLY A 185 4.65 19.61 9.25
CA GLY A 185 4.13 19.19 10.54
C GLY A 185 4.84 17.97 11.09
N LYS A 186 4.30 17.45 12.20
CA LYS A 186 4.82 16.26 12.88
C LYS A 186 3.85 15.08 12.73
N VAL A 187 4.42 13.90 12.66
CA VAL A 187 3.72 12.61 12.78
C VAL A 187 4.07 12.03 14.14
N LYS A 188 3.06 11.71 14.95
CA LYS A 188 3.22 10.96 16.19
C LYS A 188 3.31 9.48 15.84
N ILE A 189 4.30 8.81 16.40
CA ILE A 189 4.63 7.42 16.09
C ILE A 189 4.77 6.65 17.39
N ARG A 190 4.05 5.55 17.51
CA ARG A 190 4.27 4.54 18.54
C ARG A 190 4.79 3.28 17.87
N PRO A 191 6.05 2.90 18.10
CA PRO A 191 6.60 1.64 17.62
C PRO A 191 5.87 0.44 18.24
N SER A 192 6.10 -0.75 17.68
CA SER A 192 5.59 -2.00 18.25
C SER A 192 6.55 -2.61 19.28
N GLY A 193 6.10 -3.72 19.91
CA GLY A 193 6.91 -4.50 20.84
C GLY A 193 7.27 -3.75 22.13
N ALA A 194 8.49 -3.97 22.63
CA ALA A 194 8.97 -3.39 23.89
C ALA A 194 9.02 -1.85 23.90
N LEU A 195 9.03 -1.23 22.71
CA LEU A 195 9.04 0.24 22.56
C LEU A 195 7.64 0.86 22.49
N SER A 196 6.58 0.05 22.58
CA SER A 196 5.19 0.53 22.49
C SER A 196 4.76 1.50 23.61
N LEU A 197 5.55 1.61 24.68
CA LEU A 197 5.31 2.57 25.77
C LEU A 197 5.78 3.99 25.43
N ILE A 198 6.56 4.17 24.35
CA ILE A 198 7.15 5.46 23.97
C ILE A 198 6.52 5.93 22.66
N THR A 199 5.86 7.09 22.72
CA THR A 199 5.41 7.81 21.52
C THR A 199 6.46 8.87 21.16
N THR A 200 6.96 8.83 19.93
CA THR A 200 7.88 9.83 19.38
C THR A 200 7.17 10.72 18.34
N SER A 201 7.78 11.84 17.97
CA SER A 201 7.28 12.72 16.92
C SER A 201 8.37 12.98 15.89
N LEU A 202 8.09 12.66 14.63
CA LEU A 202 8.99 12.92 13.50
C LEU A 202 8.39 13.97 12.57
N ASP A 203 9.22 14.67 11.81
CA ASP A 203 8.72 15.52 10.73
C ASP A 203 8.04 14.67 9.66
N LYS A 204 6.96 15.17 9.05
CA LYS A 204 6.26 14.50 7.95
C LYS A 204 7.16 14.17 6.76
N THR A 205 8.20 14.97 6.57
CA THR A 205 9.21 14.83 5.52
C THR A 205 10.37 13.93 5.92
N ASP A 206 10.36 13.35 7.13
CA ASP A 206 11.39 12.42 7.57
C ASP A 206 11.35 11.14 6.72
N LYS A 207 12.47 10.82 6.08
CA LYS A 207 12.60 9.68 5.16
C LYS A 207 12.24 8.33 5.80
N ARG A 208 12.28 8.22 7.13
CA ARG A 208 11.93 6.98 7.86
C ARG A 208 10.44 6.68 7.84
N ILE A 209 9.60 7.65 7.53
CA ILE A 209 8.14 7.49 7.44
C ILE A 209 7.59 7.73 6.03
N SER A 210 8.46 8.07 5.08
CA SER A 210 8.12 8.09 3.67
C SER A 210 7.89 6.67 3.15
N THR A 211 7.11 6.58 2.09
CA THR A 211 6.92 5.34 1.32
C THR A 211 8.18 4.94 0.57
N TYR A 212 8.17 3.76 -0.07
CA TYR A 212 9.29 3.31 -0.90
C TYR A 212 9.60 4.29 -2.02
N ASN A 213 8.58 4.84 -2.69
CA ASN A 213 8.78 5.85 -3.73
C ASN A 213 8.96 7.28 -3.18
N GLY A 214 9.13 7.43 -1.87
CA GLY A 214 9.43 8.71 -1.22
C GLY A 214 8.22 9.60 -0.94
N TYR A 215 7.00 9.15 -1.22
CA TYR A 215 5.78 9.89 -0.91
C TYR A 215 5.62 10.09 0.60
N ILE A 216 5.19 11.29 1.00
CA ILE A 216 4.82 11.57 2.38
C ILE A 216 3.38 11.09 2.64
N LEU A 217 3.07 10.75 3.88
CA LEU A 217 1.79 10.14 4.25
C LEU A 217 0.57 11.00 3.85
N ASP A 218 0.69 12.33 4.03
CA ASP A 218 -0.33 13.31 3.66
C ASP A 218 -0.70 13.32 2.17
N GLU A 219 0.20 12.91 1.28
CA GLU A 219 -0.03 12.90 -0.16
C GLU A 219 -0.78 11.64 -0.61
N ILE A 220 -0.64 10.56 0.17
CA ILE A 220 -1.15 9.23 -0.15
C ILE A 220 -2.26 8.73 0.77
N ASP A 221 -2.82 9.61 1.59
CA ASP A 221 -4.07 9.35 2.29
C ASP A 221 -5.28 9.86 1.50
N MET A 222 -6.48 9.59 2.03
CA MET A 222 -7.74 9.94 1.36
C MET A 222 -7.92 11.44 1.17
N PHE A 223 -7.53 12.25 2.15
CA PHE A 223 -7.65 13.70 2.07
C PHE A 223 -6.64 14.28 1.09
N GLY A 224 -5.40 13.78 1.12
CA GLY A 224 -4.35 14.11 0.14
C GLY A 224 -4.79 13.82 -1.28
N MET A 225 -5.29 12.62 -1.52
CA MET A 225 -5.82 12.20 -2.81
C MET A 225 -7.02 13.06 -3.24
N ALA A 226 -7.98 13.34 -2.34
CA ALA A 226 -9.13 14.20 -2.64
C ALA A 226 -8.71 15.64 -2.97
N LYS A 227 -7.77 16.21 -2.21
CA LYS A 227 -7.17 17.54 -2.46
C LYS A 227 -6.50 17.58 -3.83
N ARG A 228 -5.77 16.52 -4.18
CA ARG A 228 -5.06 16.42 -5.45
C ARG A 228 -6.00 16.33 -6.64
N PHE A 229 -7.00 15.45 -6.57
CA PHE A 229 -7.99 15.29 -7.64
C PHE A 229 -8.97 16.46 -7.77
N ALA A 230 -9.03 17.36 -6.79
CA ALA A 230 -9.77 18.61 -6.92
C ALA A 230 -9.19 19.51 -8.03
N ASP A 231 -7.91 19.35 -8.40
CA ASP A 231 -7.30 20.10 -9.51
C ASP A 231 -8.08 19.87 -10.83
N PRO A 232 -8.54 20.93 -11.53
CA PRO A 232 -9.24 20.84 -12.83
C PRO A 232 -8.37 20.29 -13.97
N GLY A 233 -7.06 20.14 -13.74
CA GLY A 233 -6.12 19.44 -14.58
C GLY A 233 -6.36 17.93 -14.66
N TYR A 234 -7.02 17.32 -13.66
CA TYR A 234 -7.42 15.92 -13.70
C TYR A 234 -8.69 15.68 -14.54
N VAL A 235 -8.62 14.72 -15.45
CA VAL A 235 -9.75 14.18 -16.21
C VAL A 235 -10.02 12.75 -15.79
N ALA A 236 -11.28 12.33 -15.89
CA ALA A 236 -11.70 10.97 -15.58
C ALA A 236 -12.45 10.35 -16.76
N GLU A 237 -12.24 9.05 -16.96
CA GLU A 237 -12.99 8.22 -17.90
C GLU A 237 -13.36 6.90 -17.24
N LEU A 238 -14.52 6.31 -17.57
CA LEU A 238 -14.88 4.98 -17.06
C LEU A 238 -14.05 3.94 -17.81
N ALA A 239 -13.15 3.27 -17.09
CA ALA A 239 -12.29 2.23 -17.64
C ALA A 239 -12.95 0.84 -17.60
N GLY A 240 -13.82 0.60 -16.61
CA GLY A 240 -14.46 -0.70 -16.47
C GLY A 240 -15.20 -0.89 -15.16
N LYS A 241 -15.47 -2.15 -14.84
CA LYS A 241 -16.12 -2.59 -13.61
C LYS A 241 -15.42 -3.85 -13.11
N THR A 242 -15.40 -4.03 -11.80
CA THR A 242 -14.83 -5.19 -11.13
C THR A 242 -15.58 -5.45 -9.82
N LYS A 243 -15.12 -6.42 -9.04
CA LYS A 243 -15.52 -6.63 -7.65
C LYS A 243 -14.33 -6.48 -6.73
N VAL A 244 -14.55 -5.88 -5.56
CA VAL A 244 -13.60 -5.90 -4.44
C VAL A 244 -14.33 -6.56 -3.27
N GLY A 245 -13.88 -7.75 -2.90
CA GLY A 245 -14.68 -8.63 -2.04
C GLY A 245 -16.03 -8.94 -2.70
N ASN A 246 -17.12 -8.62 -2.01
CA ASN A 246 -18.49 -8.82 -2.51
C ASN A 246 -19.10 -7.57 -3.17
N ASP A 247 -18.42 -6.42 -3.10
CA ASP A 247 -18.95 -5.13 -3.56
C ASP A 247 -18.70 -4.94 -5.06
N ASP A 248 -19.71 -4.44 -5.78
CA ASP A 248 -19.57 -4.01 -7.17
C ASP A 248 -18.84 -2.67 -7.26
N VAL A 249 -17.75 -2.63 -8.02
CA VAL A 249 -16.86 -1.47 -8.10
C VAL A 249 -16.75 -1.01 -9.55
N TYR A 250 -16.97 0.28 -9.79
CA TYR A 250 -16.71 0.91 -11.08
C TYR A 250 -15.32 1.53 -11.05
N ILE A 251 -14.56 1.42 -12.15
CA ILE A 251 -13.18 1.91 -12.24
C ILE A 251 -13.15 3.18 -13.08
N LEU A 252 -12.74 4.29 -12.48
CA LEU A 252 -12.34 5.49 -13.20
C LEU A 252 -10.85 5.42 -13.51
N LYS A 253 -10.48 5.70 -14.75
CA LYS A 253 -9.13 6.09 -15.10
C LYS A 253 -9.00 7.59 -14.99
N VAL A 254 -8.12 8.01 -14.11
CA VAL A 254 -7.84 9.41 -13.78
C VAL A 254 -6.49 9.77 -14.35
N THR A 255 -6.44 10.82 -15.18
CA THR A 255 -5.23 11.26 -15.87
C THR A 255 -5.09 12.77 -15.70
N HIS A 256 -3.89 13.27 -15.44
CA HIS A 256 -3.65 14.72 -15.42
C HIS A 256 -3.32 15.22 -16.85
N LYS A 257 -3.86 16.38 -17.25
CA LYS A 257 -3.68 16.95 -18.59
C LYS A 257 -2.21 17.26 -18.93
N THR A 258 -1.40 17.57 -17.93
CA THR A 258 0.03 17.90 -18.09
C THR A 258 0.90 16.82 -17.45
N GLN A 259 0.99 16.83 -16.12
CA GLN A 259 1.80 15.91 -15.34
C GLN A 259 1.08 15.60 -14.02
N ASN A 260 1.14 14.35 -13.57
CA ASN A 260 0.55 13.98 -12.29
C ASN A 260 1.23 14.73 -11.14
N THR A 261 0.43 15.28 -10.23
CA THR A 261 0.91 16.14 -9.15
C THR A 261 1.38 15.38 -7.91
N LEU A 262 1.17 14.06 -7.83
CA LEU A 262 1.78 13.20 -6.81
C LEU A 262 3.19 12.80 -7.23
N ASP A 263 3.31 12.23 -8.43
CA ASP A 263 4.58 11.78 -8.98
C ASP A 263 4.59 11.95 -10.50
N PRO A 264 5.56 12.68 -11.06
CA PRO A 264 5.66 12.93 -12.49
C PRO A 264 5.75 11.67 -13.37
N ARG A 265 6.14 10.53 -12.78
CA ARG A 265 6.24 9.23 -13.45
C ARG A 265 4.87 8.58 -13.66
N ILE A 266 3.87 8.92 -12.85
CA ILE A 266 2.50 8.38 -12.97
C ILE A 266 1.87 8.87 -14.28
N LYS A 267 1.49 7.92 -15.14
CA LYS A 267 0.77 8.19 -16.38
C LYS A 267 -0.73 8.30 -16.16
N TYR A 268 -1.28 7.43 -15.32
CA TYR A 268 -2.68 7.46 -14.91
C TYR A 268 -2.86 6.71 -13.60
N GLU A 269 -4.00 6.94 -12.98
CA GLU A 269 -4.43 6.25 -11.77
C GLU A 269 -5.79 5.58 -12.01
N TYR A 270 -6.00 4.40 -11.42
CA TYR A 270 -7.32 3.81 -11.33
C TYR A 270 -7.93 4.06 -9.96
N ILE A 271 -9.12 4.65 -9.95
CA ILE A 271 -9.93 4.86 -8.76
C ILE A 271 -11.17 3.99 -8.89
N GLY A 272 -11.21 2.93 -8.10
CA GLY A 272 -12.38 2.08 -7.97
C GLY A 272 -13.31 2.59 -6.90
N PHE A 273 -14.58 2.76 -7.24
CA PHE A 273 -15.62 3.25 -6.34
C PHE A 273 -16.91 2.44 -6.43
N GLU A 274 -17.66 2.40 -5.33
CA GLU A 274 -19.02 1.89 -5.32
C GLU A 274 -19.97 2.88 -6.03
N PRO A 275 -20.77 2.44 -7.03
CA PRO A 275 -21.56 3.35 -7.85
C PRO A 275 -22.72 4.05 -7.11
N LYS A 276 -23.15 3.52 -5.96
CA LYS A 276 -24.28 4.07 -5.18
C LYS A 276 -23.83 5.09 -4.12
N THR A 277 -22.74 4.79 -3.45
CA THR A 277 -22.25 5.52 -2.27
C THR A 277 -21.04 6.40 -2.59
N PHE A 278 -20.41 6.19 -3.75
CA PHE A 278 -19.12 6.79 -4.13
C PHE A 278 -17.97 6.45 -3.18
N TYR A 279 -18.12 5.37 -2.40
CA TYR A 279 -17.08 4.87 -1.52
C TYR A 279 -15.93 4.29 -2.32
N ILE A 280 -14.71 4.70 -2.00
CA ILE A 280 -13.52 4.16 -2.65
C ILE A 280 -13.26 2.75 -2.14
N ARG A 281 -12.91 1.87 -3.08
CA ARG A 281 -12.52 0.48 -2.84
C ARG A 281 -11.14 0.15 -3.42
N LEU A 282 -10.66 0.95 -4.37
CA LEU A 282 -9.40 0.71 -5.04
C LEU A 282 -8.73 2.02 -5.41
N TRP A 283 -7.43 2.12 -5.20
CA TRP A 283 -6.57 3.14 -5.77
C TRP A 283 -5.29 2.51 -6.29
N GLN A 284 -5.04 2.64 -7.59
CA GLN A 284 -3.84 2.16 -8.25
C GLN A 284 -3.15 3.26 -9.04
N ALA A 285 -1.82 3.25 -9.08
CA ALA A 285 -1.03 4.14 -9.92
C ALA A 285 -0.10 3.36 -10.87
N PHE A 286 0.01 3.84 -12.10
CA PHE A 286 0.74 3.18 -13.19
C PHE A 286 1.77 4.12 -13.81
N ASP A 287 3.01 3.64 -13.98
CA ASP A 287 4.10 4.30 -14.71
C ASP A 287 4.09 3.95 -16.21
N ASP A 288 3.44 2.84 -16.57
CA ASP A 288 3.36 2.30 -17.92
C ASP A 288 2.02 1.55 -18.10
N PRO A 289 1.25 1.79 -19.17
CA PRO A 289 0.00 1.06 -19.46
C PRO A 289 0.13 -0.46 -19.61
N GLN A 290 1.33 -0.98 -19.88
CA GLN A 290 1.57 -2.41 -20.10
C GLN A 290 2.13 -3.12 -18.87
N LYS A 291 2.29 -2.41 -17.75
CA LYS A 291 2.83 -2.98 -16.50
C LYS A 291 1.76 -3.03 -15.42
N ASP A 292 2.02 -3.86 -14.42
CA ASP A 292 1.26 -3.85 -13.18
C ASP A 292 1.42 -2.52 -12.44
N ALA A 293 0.38 -2.14 -11.69
CA ALA A 293 0.38 -0.96 -10.83
C ALA A 293 1.59 -1.00 -9.89
N PHE A 294 2.40 0.05 -9.88
CA PHE A 294 3.53 0.15 -8.95
C PHE A 294 3.07 0.58 -7.56
N PHE A 295 1.88 1.17 -7.45
CA PHE A 295 1.22 1.49 -6.19
C PHE A 295 -0.20 0.98 -6.24
N ASN A 296 -0.64 0.26 -5.21
CA ASN A 296 -1.99 -0.27 -5.09
C ASN A 296 -2.46 -0.18 -3.63
N MET A 297 -3.63 0.41 -3.40
CA MET A 297 -4.36 0.36 -2.16
C MET A 297 -5.75 -0.23 -2.43
N THR A 298 -6.00 -1.41 -1.89
CA THR A 298 -7.32 -2.05 -1.91
C THR A 298 -7.96 -1.88 -0.55
N LEU A 299 -9.14 -1.24 -0.52
CA LEU A 299 -9.88 -0.99 0.71
C LEU A 299 -10.92 -2.10 0.85
N ASN A 300 -10.55 -3.13 1.61
CA ASN A 300 -11.41 -4.31 1.86
C ASN A 300 -12.69 -3.94 2.61
N SER A 301 -12.64 -2.85 3.35
CA SER A 301 -13.77 -2.22 4.03
C SER A 301 -13.53 -0.72 4.01
N PHE A 302 -14.57 0.07 3.72
CA PHE A 302 -14.55 1.51 3.95
C PHE A 302 -15.94 1.96 4.42
N LYS A 303 -15.94 2.64 5.58
CA LYS A 303 -17.14 3.05 6.29
C LYS A 303 -17.04 4.53 6.62
N ILE A 304 -18.10 5.28 6.33
CA ILE A 304 -18.34 6.58 6.95
C ILE A 304 -19.14 6.33 8.21
N LEU A 305 -18.67 6.84 9.34
CA LEU A 305 -19.28 6.64 10.65
C LEU A 305 -19.78 7.99 11.18
N ASP A 306 -20.89 7.94 11.93
CA ASP A 306 -21.44 9.14 12.58
C ASP A 306 -20.57 9.60 13.75
N ASN A 307 -19.90 8.65 14.41
CA ASN A 307 -19.03 8.92 15.56
C ASN A 307 -17.91 7.89 15.66
N ILE A 308 -16.71 8.36 16.02
CA ILE A 308 -15.59 7.55 16.48
C ILE A 308 -15.02 8.25 17.72
N PRO A 309 -14.87 7.55 18.86
CA PRO A 309 -14.29 8.15 20.06
C PRO A 309 -12.90 8.77 19.79
N ASP A 310 -12.62 9.94 20.35
CA ASP A 310 -11.32 10.61 20.20
C ASP A 310 -10.14 9.75 20.68
N SER A 311 -10.39 8.84 21.63
CA SER A 311 -9.41 7.84 22.07
C SER A 311 -8.87 6.98 20.92
N ASN A 312 -9.68 6.74 19.88
CA ASN A 312 -9.24 5.99 18.71
C ASN A 312 -8.16 6.74 17.93
N PHE A 313 -8.04 8.06 18.05
CA PHE A 313 -7.01 8.87 17.40
C PHE A 313 -5.77 9.08 18.27
N SER A 314 -5.78 8.58 19.50
CA SER A 314 -4.59 8.56 20.35
C SER A 314 -3.58 7.52 19.85
N VAL A 315 -2.31 7.94 19.82
CA VAL A 315 -1.10 7.17 19.49
C VAL A 315 -0.11 7.34 20.62
#